data_AF-A0A2G7FYZ4-F1
#
_entry.id   AF-A0A2G7FYZ4-F1
#
_cell.length_a   1.000
_cell.length_b   1.000
_cell.length_c   1.000
_cell.angle_alpha   90.00
_cell.angle_beta   90.00
_cell.angle_gamma   90.00
#
_symmetry.space_group_name_H-M   'P 1'
#
loop_
_entity.id
_entity.type
_entity.pdbx_description
1 polymer ?
#
loop_
_entity_poly.entity_id
_entity_poly.type
_entity_poly.pdbx_seq_one_letter_code
_entity_poly.pdbx_strand_id
1 'polypeptide(L)'
;MASPYLGQLLSESIADHIGATPLVQLNRLPASFGIKAVVCAKLEYFNTGGSVKDRIAKRMVEQAEKDGLIKPGDTLIEASSGNTGIAIALMAATKGYKCIITLSEKMSLEKEQILNALGAKVVRTPAGVPIESPDSILSVARRLNKEMPNSWILDQYNNPENPRAHEYGTAEEIWHQTQGKVDVILAGAGTGGTVTGLTRGLKKKSQDVFVVGVGPVGSSK
;
A
#
# COMPACT_ATOMS: atom_id res chain seq x y z
N MET A 1 19.62 -9.97 19.38
CA MET A 1 19.16 -9.07 18.31
C MET A 1 17.91 -8.37 18.81
N ALA A 2 17.85 -7.04 18.75
CA ALA A 2 16.61 -6.32 19.10
C ALA A 2 15.47 -6.90 18.25
N SER A 3 14.33 -7.18 18.88
CA SER A 3 13.12 -7.57 18.16
C SER A 3 12.84 -6.49 17.11
N PRO A 4 12.73 -6.80 15.81
CA PRO A 4 12.38 -5.79 14.81
C PRO A 4 11.00 -5.15 15.06
N TYR A 5 10.26 -5.64 16.07
CA TYR A 5 8.93 -5.20 16.49
C TYR A 5 8.91 -4.30 17.72
N LEU A 6 10.06 -4.04 18.38
CA LEU A 6 10.12 -3.03 19.45
C LEU A 6 10.24 -1.60 18.91
N GLY A 7 10.27 -1.44 17.58
CA GLY A 7 10.45 -0.14 16.92
C GLY A 7 11.87 0.42 17.11
N GLN A 8 12.13 1.57 16.52
CA GLN A 8 13.29 2.38 16.89
C GLN A 8 13.02 3.04 18.25
N LEU A 9 14.05 3.14 19.11
CA LEU A 9 13.94 3.80 20.43
C LEU A 9 13.55 5.28 20.29
N LEU A 10 13.93 5.90 19.18
CA LEU A 10 13.52 7.23 18.74
C LEU A 10 13.40 7.20 17.22
N SER A 11 12.23 7.55 16.69
CA SER A 11 11.98 7.67 15.25
C SER A 11 12.22 9.10 14.79
N GLU A 12 12.82 9.28 13.61
CA GLU A 12 13.07 10.60 13.02
C GLU A 12 11.94 11.04 12.08
N SER A 13 11.13 10.08 11.61
CA SER A 13 9.98 10.33 10.76
C SER A 13 8.78 9.49 11.16
N ILE A 14 7.58 10.03 10.97
CA ILE A 14 6.35 9.24 11.12
C ILE A 14 6.27 8.09 10.10
N ALA A 15 7.04 8.16 9.00
CA ALA A 15 7.18 7.07 8.05
C ALA A 15 7.92 5.84 8.65
N ASP A 16 8.67 6.00 9.74
CA ASP A 16 9.35 4.90 10.44
C ASP A 16 8.36 3.96 11.14
N HIS A 17 7.15 4.44 11.40
CA HIS A 17 6.04 3.67 11.97
C HIS A 17 5.15 2.97 10.92
N ILE A 18 5.62 2.89 9.67
CA ILE A 18 5.00 2.06 8.64
C ILE A 18 5.57 0.64 8.76
N GLY A 19 4.70 -0.33 9.01
CA GLY A 19 5.04 -1.73 9.25
C GLY A 19 4.90 -2.14 10.71
N ALA A 20 5.44 -3.30 11.05
CA ALA A 20 5.33 -3.91 12.39
C ALA A 20 3.89 -3.95 12.94
N THR A 21 2.91 -4.12 12.06
CA THR A 21 1.49 -4.00 12.41
C THR A 21 1.05 -5.18 13.30
N PRO A 22 0.05 -4.98 14.18
CA PRO A 22 -0.40 -6.05 15.07
C PRO A 22 -0.96 -7.26 14.32
N LEU A 23 -0.67 -8.46 14.83
CA LEU A 23 -1.39 -9.68 14.48
C LEU A 23 -2.25 -10.07 15.68
N VAL A 24 -3.57 -10.05 15.51
CA VAL A 24 -4.52 -10.22 16.63
C VAL A 24 -5.41 -11.44 16.38
N GLN A 25 -5.45 -12.35 17.34
CA GLN A 25 -6.34 -13.51 17.29
C GLN A 25 -7.81 -13.09 17.45
N LEU A 26 -8.68 -13.59 16.57
CA LEU A 26 -10.12 -13.42 16.63
C LEU A 26 -10.73 -14.54 17.48
N ASN A 27 -11.19 -14.20 18.69
CA ASN A 27 -11.72 -15.23 19.61
C ASN A 27 -13.21 -15.52 19.42
N ARG A 28 -14.02 -14.49 19.15
CA ARG A 28 -15.49 -14.61 19.16
C ARG A 28 -16.08 -14.99 17.80
N LEU A 29 -15.63 -14.34 16.72
CA LEU A 29 -16.20 -14.54 15.39
C LEU A 29 -15.97 -15.96 14.85
N PRO A 30 -14.76 -16.56 14.92
CA PRO A 30 -14.59 -17.95 14.50
C PRO A 30 -15.44 -18.93 15.33
N ALA A 31 -15.52 -18.70 16.64
CA ALA A 31 -16.32 -19.52 17.54
C ALA A 31 -17.81 -19.50 17.20
N SER A 32 -18.37 -18.35 16.79
CA SER A 32 -19.79 -18.26 16.38
C SER A 32 -20.11 -19.05 15.10
N PHE A 33 -19.11 -19.40 14.30
CA PHE A 33 -19.24 -20.26 13.11
C PHE A 33 -18.79 -21.71 13.38
N GLY A 34 -18.47 -22.08 14.63
CA GLY A 34 -17.96 -23.41 14.97
C GLY A 34 -16.55 -23.70 14.43
N ILE A 35 -15.80 -22.67 14.04
CA ILE A 35 -14.44 -22.80 13.52
C ILE A 35 -13.48 -23.09 14.67
N LYS A 36 -12.78 -24.23 14.59
CA LYS A 36 -11.78 -24.67 15.58
C LYS A 36 -10.37 -24.16 15.29
N ALA A 37 -10.11 -23.68 14.07
CA ALA A 37 -8.82 -23.14 13.69
C ALA A 37 -8.53 -21.82 14.40
N VAL A 38 -7.25 -21.53 14.65
CA VAL A 38 -6.82 -20.22 15.13
C VAL A 38 -6.92 -19.24 13.96
N VAL A 39 -7.80 -18.25 14.08
CA VAL A 39 -7.96 -17.20 13.07
C VAL A 39 -7.37 -15.91 13.61
N CYS A 40 -6.46 -15.30 12.86
CA CYS A 40 -5.83 -14.04 13.20
C CYS A 40 -6.12 -12.97 12.15
N ALA A 41 -6.12 -11.70 12.57
CA ALA A 41 -6.23 -10.54 11.70
C ALA A 41 -4.92 -9.74 11.76
N LYS A 42 -4.31 -9.50 10.60
CA LYS A 42 -3.15 -8.62 10.43
C LYS A 42 -3.65 -7.19 10.23
N LEU A 43 -3.49 -6.34 11.24
CA LEU A 43 -4.20 -5.07 11.36
C LEU A 43 -3.47 -3.92 10.65
N GLU A 44 -3.47 -3.96 9.32
CA GLU A 44 -2.77 -2.98 8.45
C GLU A 44 -3.32 -1.55 8.52
N TYR A 45 -4.45 -1.33 9.19
CA TYR A 45 -4.96 0.03 9.44
C TYR A 45 -4.22 0.76 10.57
N PHE A 46 -3.31 0.08 11.30
CA PHE A 46 -2.42 0.72 12.28
C PHE A 46 -1.16 1.34 11.67
N ASN A 47 -0.93 1.20 10.36
CA ASN A 47 0.11 1.99 9.71
C ASN A 47 -0.22 3.49 9.81
N THR A 48 0.79 4.35 9.73
CA THR A 48 0.68 5.81 9.90
C THR A 48 -0.43 6.48 9.08
N GLY A 49 -0.54 6.15 7.80
CA GLY A 49 -1.55 6.67 6.87
C GLY A 49 -2.87 5.90 6.93
N GLY A 50 -2.99 4.95 7.86
CA GLY A 50 -4.20 4.18 8.14
C GLY A 50 -4.44 3.00 7.21
N SER A 51 -3.42 2.54 6.46
CA SER A 51 -3.65 1.47 5.48
C SER A 51 -2.45 0.62 5.10
N VAL A 52 -2.73 -0.53 4.49
CA VAL A 52 -1.73 -1.41 3.87
C VAL A 52 -0.92 -0.73 2.74
N LYS A 53 -1.42 0.37 2.16
CA LYS A 53 -0.76 1.06 1.04
C LYS A 53 0.43 1.89 1.48
N ASP A 54 0.52 2.20 2.76
CA ASP A 54 1.64 2.93 3.35
C ASP A 54 2.94 2.18 3.11
N ARG A 55 2.89 0.84 3.20
CA ARG A 55 4.04 -0.04 2.92
C ARG A 55 4.56 0.12 1.51
N ILE A 56 3.66 0.13 0.52
CA ILE A 56 4.06 0.21 -0.89
C ILE A 56 4.54 1.60 -1.23
N ALA A 57 3.93 2.64 -0.67
CA ALA A 57 4.37 4.02 -0.88
C ALA A 57 5.77 4.23 -0.32
N LYS A 58 6.01 3.81 0.93
CA LYS A 58 7.35 3.87 1.55
C LYS A 58 8.38 3.15 0.70
N ARG A 59 8.11 1.89 0.33
CA ARG A 59 9.04 1.08 -0.47
C ARG A 59 9.32 1.67 -1.84
N MET A 60 8.28 2.09 -2.58
CA MET A 60 8.44 2.66 -3.93
C MET A 60 9.24 3.97 -3.90
N VAL A 61 8.96 4.85 -2.93
CA VAL A 61 9.69 6.13 -2.79
C VAL A 61 11.14 5.89 -2.38
N GLU A 62 11.39 5.10 -1.33
CA GLU A 62 12.75 4.86 -0.85
C GLU A 62 13.61 4.12 -1.87
N GLN A 63 13.03 3.19 -2.63
CA GLN A 63 13.76 2.51 -3.70
C GLN A 63 14.05 3.47 -4.87
N ALA A 64 13.09 4.32 -5.26
CA ALA A 64 13.31 5.32 -6.31
C ALA A 64 14.36 6.38 -5.90
N GLU A 65 14.41 6.77 -4.62
CA GLU A 65 15.47 7.61 -4.05
C GLU A 65 16.83 6.91 -4.15
N LYS A 66 16.89 5.65 -3.71
CA LYS A 66 18.11 4.84 -3.73
C LYS A 66 18.66 4.64 -5.14
N ASP A 67 17.77 4.47 -6.12
CA ASP A 67 18.13 4.32 -7.53
C ASP A 67 18.46 5.67 -8.21
N GLY A 68 18.36 6.79 -7.49
CA GLY A 68 18.63 8.12 -8.01
C GLY A 68 17.60 8.63 -9.02
N LEU A 69 16.43 7.98 -9.10
CA LEU A 69 15.35 8.36 -10.02
C LEU A 69 14.68 9.64 -9.53
N ILE A 70 14.43 9.74 -8.22
CA ILE A 70 13.77 10.91 -7.63
C ILE A 70 14.67 11.57 -6.59
N LYS A 71 14.49 12.88 -6.40
CA LYS A 71 15.19 13.67 -5.36
C LYS A 71 14.24 14.64 -4.66
N PRO A 72 14.50 15.02 -3.39
CA PRO A 72 13.69 16.00 -2.69
C PRO A 72 13.42 17.26 -3.54
N GLY A 73 12.19 17.75 -3.52
CA GLY A 73 11.70 18.85 -4.37
C GLY A 73 11.07 18.41 -5.70
N ASP A 74 11.29 17.17 -6.16
CA ASP A 74 10.57 16.59 -7.31
C ASP A 74 9.05 16.46 -7.02
N THR A 75 8.28 16.22 -8.07
CA THR A 75 6.81 16.03 -7.98
C THR A 75 6.43 14.57 -8.15
N LEU A 76 5.80 13.97 -7.14
CA LEU A 76 5.23 12.63 -7.22
C LEU A 76 3.78 12.73 -7.70
N ILE A 77 3.44 11.99 -8.75
CA ILE A 77 2.11 11.92 -9.34
C ILE A 77 1.58 10.50 -9.17
N GLU A 78 0.36 10.31 -8.67
CA GLU A 78 -0.26 8.99 -8.65
C GLU A 78 -1.74 9.05 -9.05
N ALA A 79 -2.13 8.14 -9.93
CA ALA A 79 -3.53 7.85 -10.21
C ALA A 79 -4.08 6.90 -9.15
N SER A 80 -4.83 7.44 -8.19
CA SER A 80 -5.39 6.63 -7.11
C SER A 80 -6.69 7.21 -6.59
N SER A 81 -7.67 6.32 -6.44
CA SER A 81 -8.99 6.63 -5.93
C SER A 81 -9.15 6.35 -4.42
N GLY A 82 -8.05 6.10 -3.72
CA GLY A 82 -8.08 5.71 -2.32
C GLY A 82 -6.72 5.73 -1.64
N ASN A 83 -6.44 4.67 -0.90
CA ASN A 83 -5.40 4.65 0.12
C ASN A 83 -3.98 4.87 -0.42
N THR A 84 -3.69 4.49 -1.68
CA THR A 84 -2.36 4.72 -2.26
C THR A 84 -2.05 6.21 -2.42
N GLY A 85 -3.06 7.01 -2.77
CA GLY A 85 -2.87 8.47 -2.87
C GLY A 85 -2.55 9.09 -1.51
N ILE A 86 -3.27 8.68 -0.45
CA ILE A 86 -3.00 9.12 0.93
C ILE A 86 -1.59 8.70 1.37
N ALA A 87 -1.22 7.45 1.13
CA ALA A 87 0.08 6.90 1.46
C ALA A 87 1.23 7.64 0.76
N ILE A 88 1.10 7.95 -0.53
CA ILE A 88 2.11 8.70 -1.29
C ILE A 88 2.14 10.17 -0.84
N ALA A 89 0.99 10.79 -0.56
CA ALA A 89 0.93 12.15 -0.03
C ALA A 89 1.65 12.25 1.33
N LEU A 90 1.47 11.26 2.21
CA LEU A 90 2.20 11.17 3.48
C LEU A 90 3.72 11.05 3.26
N MET A 91 4.16 10.16 2.37
CA MET A 91 5.58 10.03 2.03
C MET A 91 6.14 11.32 1.42
N ALA A 92 5.37 12.00 0.57
CA ALA A 92 5.76 13.27 -0.03
C ALA A 92 5.93 14.37 1.02
N ALA A 93 4.96 14.52 1.93
CA ALA A 93 5.01 15.49 3.02
C ALA A 93 6.21 15.26 3.94
N THR A 94 6.51 14.00 4.27
CA THR A 94 7.60 13.64 5.19
C THR A 94 8.99 13.75 4.58
N LYS A 95 9.12 13.60 3.26
CA LYS A 95 10.42 13.62 2.55
C LYS A 95 10.65 14.88 1.71
N GLY A 96 9.73 15.84 1.71
CA GLY A 96 9.89 17.11 1.01
C GLY A 96 9.65 17.04 -0.51
N TYR A 97 8.73 16.17 -0.95
CA TYR A 97 8.26 16.15 -2.34
C TYR A 97 6.99 16.96 -2.52
N LYS A 98 6.76 17.46 -3.74
CA LYS A 98 5.42 17.89 -4.16
C LYS A 98 4.59 16.66 -4.49
N CYS A 99 3.29 16.70 -4.26
CA CYS A 99 2.40 15.57 -4.57
C CYS A 99 1.19 16.02 -5.37
N ILE A 100 0.85 15.26 -6.42
CA ILE A 100 -0.37 15.43 -7.20
C ILE A 100 -1.09 14.08 -7.28
N ILE A 101 -2.35 14.04 -6.87
CA ILE A 101 -3.19 12.85 -6.96
C ILE A 101 -4.29 13.09 -7.99
N THR A 102 -4.38 12.22 -9.00
CA THR A 102 -5.51 12.22 -9.93
C THR A 102 -6.62 11.32 -9.38
N LEU A 103 -7.81 11.89 -9.20
CA LEU A 103 -8.90 11.30 -8.44
C LEU A 103 -10.20 11.43 -9.23
N SER A 104 -10.99 10.35 -9.35
CA SER A 104 -12.31 10.44 -9.99
C SER A 104 -13.29 11.29 -9.16
N GLU A 105 -14.17 12.05 -9.80
CA GLU A 105 -15.24 12.83 -9.17
C GLU A 105 -16.19 12.00 -8.29
N LYS A 106 -16.33 10.69 -8.55
CA LYS A 106 -17.16 9.80 -7.73
C LYS A 106 -16.60 9.58 -6.31
N MET A 107 -15.33 9.92 -6.07
CA MET A 107 -14.68 9.67 -4.79
C MET A 107 -15.03 10.72 -3.74
N SER A 108 -15.15 10.25 -2.50
CA SER A 108 -15.69 11.01 -1.37
C SER A 108 -14.85 12.23 -1.00
N LEU A 109 -15.50 13.23 -0.37
CA LEU A 109 -14.85 14.48 0.03
C LEU A 109 -13.87 14.28 1.19
N GLU A 110 -14.11 13.29 2.06
CA GLU A 110 -13.25 13.00 3.22
C GLU A 110 -11.84 12.62 2.78
N LYS A 111 -11.71 11.87 1.68
CA LYS A 111 -10.39 11.51 1.13
C LYS A 111 -9.65 12.72 0.57
N GLU A 112 -10.36 13.62 -0.11
CA GLU A 112 -9.76 14.86 -0.62
C GLU A 112 -9.31 15.76 0.54
N GLN A 113 -10.08 15.84 1.62
CA GLN A 113 -9.67 16.59 2.82
C GLN A 113 -8.37 16.05 3.42
N ILE A 114 -8.23 14.72 3.52
CA ILE A 114 -6.98 14.11 4.00
C ILE A 114 -5.81 14.43 3.05
N LEU A 115 -6.02 14.31 1.73
CA LEU A 115 -4.98 14.61 0.73
C LEU A 115 -4.54 16.07 0.81
N ASN A 116 -5.49 17.00 0.91
CA ASN A 116 -5.21 18.42 1.04
C ASN A 116 -4.50 18.75 2.36
N ALA A 117 -4.90 18.10 3.47
CA ALA A 117 -4.23 18.25 4.77
C ALA A 117 -2.77 17.75 4.75
N LEU A 118 -2.48 16.73 3.93
CA LEU A 118 -1.12 16.25 3.65
C LEU A 118 -0.37 17.11 2.61
N GLY A 119 -0.96 18.20 2.11
CA GLY A 119 -0.34 19.11 1.15
C GLY A 119 -0.32 18.61 -0.29
N ALA A 120 -1.05 17.53 -0.61
CA ALA A 120 -1.18 17.05 -1.99
C ALA A 120 -2.18 17.92 -2.76
N LYS A 121 -1.88 18.16 -4.04
CA LYS A 121 -2.85 18.76 -4.97
C LYS A 121 -3.72 17.66 -5.56
N VAL A 122 -5.04 17.84 -5.51
CA VAL A 122 -5.98 16.89 -6.12
C VAL A 122 -6.42 17.40 -7.49
N VAL A 123 -6.28 16.55 -8.51
CA VAL A 123 -6.80 16.80 -9.86
C VAL A 123 -7.97 15.87 -10.09
N ARG A 124 -9.18 16.43 -10.12
CA ARG A 124 -10.40 15.66 -10.34
C ARG A 124 -10.52 15.25 -11.82
N THR A 125 -10.98 14.02 -12.07
CA THR A 125 -11.27 13.51 -13.41
C THR A 125 -12.72 13.01 -13.50
N PRO A 126 -13.35 13.06 -14.69
CA PRO A 126 -14.72 12.57 -14.89
C PRO A 126 -14.92 11.15 -14.34
N ALA A 127 -16.09 10.92 -13.74
CA ALA A 127 -16.49 9.61 -13.25
C ALA A 127 -16.99 8.69 -14.38
N GLY A 128 -16.84 7.38 -14.22
CA GLY A 128 -17.44 6.37 -15.11
C GLY A 128 -16.83 6.26 -16.51
N VAL A 129 -15.73 6.97 -16.78
CA VAL A 129 -15.00 6.82 -18.05
C VAL A 129 -14.17 5.52 -18.08
N PRO A 130 -14.02 4.87 -19.25
CA PRO A 130 -13.11 3.73 -19.41
C PRO A 130 -11.67 4.06 -19.01
N ILE A 131 -10.88 3.06 -18.62
CA ILE A 131 -9.48 3.22 -18.20
C ILE A 131 -8.62 3.80 -19.34
N GLU A 132 -8.97 3.47 -20.58
CA GLU A 132 -8.32 3.87 -21.82
C GLU A 132 -8.71 5.29 -22.25
N SER A 133 -9.74 5.88 -21.62
CA SER A 133 -10.18 7.24 -21.91
C SER A 133 -9.03 8.23 -21.66
N PRO A 134 -8.89 9.28 -22.50
CA PRO A 134 -7.94 10.38 -22.22
C PRO A 134 -8.24 11.12 -20.91
N ASP A 135 -9.46 10.99 -20.39
CA ASP A 135 -9.92 11.61 -19.16
C ASP A 135 -9.93 10.65 -17.96
N SER A 136 -9.38 9.44 -18.12
CA SER A 136 -9.21 8.53 -16.99
C SER A 136 -8.13 9.05 -16.02
N ILE A 137 -8.21 8.65 -14.75
CA ILE A 137 -7.21 9.01 -13.74
C ILE A 137 -5.77 8.69 -14.19
N LEU A 138 -5.58 7.59 -14.92
CA LEU A 138 -4.28 7.14 -15.42
C LEU A 138 -3.80 8.00 -16.59
N SER A 139 -4.68 8.30 -17.55
CA SER A 139 -4.35 9.15 -18.70
C SER A 139 -4.02 10.57 -18.28
N VAL A 140 -4.79 11.14 -17.35
CA VAL A 140 -4.52 12.48 -16.80
C VAL A 140 -3.19 12.50 -16.04
N ALA A 141 -2.90 11.49 -15.20
CA ALA A 141 -1.60 11.40 -14.51
C ALA A 141 -0.43 11.36 -15.50
N ARG A 142 -0.54 10.55 -16.57
CA ARG A 142 0.47 10.47 -17.63
C ARG A 142 0.65 11.77 -18.39
N ARG A 143 -0.44 12.51 -18.65
CA ARG A 143 -0.38 13.83 -19.30
C ARG A 143 0.36 14.84 -18.43
N LEU A 144 -0.01 14.94 -17.14
CA LEU A 144 0.68 15.80 -16.18
C LEU A 144 2.18 15.47 -16.10
N ASN A 145 2.53 14.19 -16.06
CA ASN A 145 3.92 13.76 -16.01
C ASN A 145 4.74 14.14 -17.25
N LYS A 146 4.10 14.23 -18.43
CA LYS A 146 4.75 14.68 -19.67
C LYS A 146 4.95 16.20 -19.72
N GLU A 147 4.04 16.94 -19.12
CA GLU A 147 4.02 18.40 -19.16
C GLU A 147 4.85 19.03 -18.04
N MET A 148 5.06 18.31 -16.93
CA MET A 148 5.77 18.80 -15.75
C MET A 148 7.21 18.28 -15.69
N PRO A 149 8.23 19.15 -15.73
CA PRO A 149 9.61 18.72 -15.49
C PRO A 149 9.80 18.22 -14.05
N ASN A 150 10.72 17.28 -13.86
CA ASN A 150 11.02 16.68 -12.55
C ASN A 150 9.78 16.08 -11.87
N SER A 151 8.91 15.45 -12.66
CA SER A 151 7.73 14.75 -12.17
C SER A 151 7.81 13.25 -12.46
N TRP A 152 7.24 12.45 -11.56
CA TRP A 152 7.36 11.00 -11.57
C TRP A 152 6.06 10.33 -11.19
N ILE A 153 5.66 9.32 -11.97
CA ILE A 153 4.58 8.40 -11.61
C ILE A 153 5.21 7.15 -10.99
N LEU A 154 4.83 6.83 -9.75
CA LEU A 154 5.33 5.63 -9.07
C LEU A 154 4.71 4.34 -9.63
N ASP A 155 3.48 4.42 -10.14
CA ASP A 155 2.77 3.37 -10.88
C ASP A 155 2.61 2.08 -10.07
N GLN A 156 1.73 2.12 -9.07
CA GLN A 156 1.46 0.97 -8.20
C GLN A 156 1.06 -0.32 -8.94
N TYR A 157 0.64 -0.25 -10.21
CA TYR A 157 0.19 -1.41 -10.97
C TYR A 157 1.37 -2.19 -11.56
N ASN A 158 2.41 -1.49 -12.02
CA ASN A 158 3.55 -2.08 -12.70
C ASN A 158 4.84 -2.06 -11.87
N ASN A 159 4.91 -1.26 -10.82
CA ASN A 159 6.12 -1.12 -10.02
C ASN A 159 6.41 -2.40 -9.21
N PRO A 160 7.57 -3.07 -9.43
CA PRO A 160 7.91 -4.31 -8.72
C PRO A 160 8.08 -4.11 -7.22
N GLU A 161 8.28 -2.87 -6.76
CA GLU A 161 8.39 -2.56 -5.35
C GLU A 161 7.07 -2.68 -4.58
N ASN A 162 5.93 -2.61 -5.26
CA ASN A 162 4.63 -2.89 -4.64
C ASN A 162 4.57 -4.34 -4.07
N PRO A 163 4.70 -5.41 -4.86
CA PRO A 163 4.73 -6.76 -4.29
C PRO A 163 5.95 -6.99 -3.38
N ARG A 164 7.10 -6.38 -3.65
CA ARG A 164 8.30 -6.53 -2.79
C ARG A 164 8.12 -5.94 -1.39
N ALA A 165 7.33 -4.88 -1.23
CA ALA A 165 6.99 -4.34 0.08
C ALA A 165 6.31 -5.38 0.98
N HIS A 166 5.51 -6.26 0.38
CA HIS A 166 4.82 -7.34 1.10
C HIS A 166 5.68 -8.59 1.22
N GLU A 167 6.51 -8.89 0.21
CA GLU A 167 7.45 -10.01 0.23
C GLU A 167 8.52 -9.86 1.32
N TYR A 168 9.14 -8.68 1.42
CA TYR A 168 10.22 -8.40 2.37
C TYR A 168 9.76 -7.70 3.65
N GLY A 169 8.49 -7.33 3.73
CA GLY A 169 7.87 -6.70 4.90
C GLY A 169 6.79 -7.61 5.47
N THR A 170 5.56 -7.45 4.99
CA THR A 170 4.37 -8.10 5.56
C THR A 170 4.51 -9.61 5.76
N ALA A 171 5.11 -10.33 4.81
CA ALA A 171 5.31 -11.78 4.89
C ALA A 171 6.29 -12.17 6.01
N GLU A 172 7.42 -11.47 6.14
CA GLU A 172 8.40 -11.70 7.21
C GLU A 172 7.78 -11.38 8.57
N GLU A 173 6.97 -10.32 8.67
CA GLU A 173 6.23 -10.00 9.89
C GLU A 173 5.27 -11.11 10.31
N ILE A 174 4.45 -11.59 9.37
CA ILE A 174 3.50 -12.68 9.65
C ILE A 174 4.27 -13.93 10.08
N TRP A 175 5.31 -14.32 9.34
CA TRP A 175 6.10 -15.51 9.65
C TRP A 175 6.70 -15.47 11.05
N HIS A 176 7.26 -14.31 11.44
CA HIS A 176 7.81 -14.14 12.77
C HIS A 176 6.71 -14.14 13.85
N GLN A 177 5.62 -13.39 13.65
CA GLN A 177 4.54 -13.25 14.61
C GLN A 177 3.81 -14.57 14.88
N THR A 178 3.75 -15.47 13.89
CA THR A 178 3.20 -16.82 14.05
C THR A 178 4.24 -17.85 14.47
N GLN A 179 5.51 -17.47 14.64
CA GLN A 179 6.62 -18.38 14.90
C GLN A 179 6.68 -19.53 13.86
N GLY A 180 6.42 -19.20 12.60
CA GLY A 180 6.36 -20.15 11.49
C GLY A 180 5.10 -21.02 11.43
N LYS A 181 4.13 -20.83 12.34
CA LYS A 181 2.88 -21.62 12.39
C LYS A 181 1.76 -20.92 11.63
N VAL A 182 1.91 -20.84 10.31
CA VAL A 182 0.90 -20.28 9.41
C VAL A 182 0.56 -21.27 8.32
N ASP A 183 -0.67 -21.78 8.32
CA ASP A 183 -1.13 -22.76 7.34
C ASP A 183 -1.81 -22.08 6.14
N VAL A 184 -2.66 -21.07 6.40
CA VAL A 184 -3.48 -20.38 5.40
C VAL A 184 -3.42 -18.87 5.58
N ILE A 185 -3.29 -18.14 4.48
CA ILE A 185 -3.41 -16.67 4.44
C ILE A 185 -4.48 -16.28 3.43
N LEU A 186 -5.38 -15.38 3.85
CA LEU A 186 -6.40 -14.77 3.00
C LEU A 186 -6.06 -13.30 2.78
N ALA A 187 -6.01 -12.85 1.53
CA ALA A 187 -5.70 -11.47 1.19
C ALA A 187 -6.58 -10.94 0.06
N GLY A 188 -7.12 -9.73 0.25
CA GLY A 188 -7.87 -9.04 -0.80
C GLY A 188 -6.99 -8.68 -2.01
N ALA A 189 -7.50 -8.90 -3.22
CA ALA A 189 -6.79 -8.66 -4.46
C ALA A 189 -7.26 -7.35 -5.13
N GLY A 190 -6.49 -6.28 -4.96
CA GLY A 190 -6.62 -5.02 -5.71
C GLY A 190 -5.64 -4.95 -6.87
N THR A 191 -4.53 -4.23 -6.68
CA THR A 191 -3.38 -4.27 -7.61
C THR A 191 -2.83 -5.69 -7.76
N GLY A 192 -2.91 -6.49 -6.70
CA GLY A 192 -2.36 -7.84 -6.61
C GLY A 192 -1.05 -7.90 -5.80
N GLY A 193 -0.44 -6.75 -5.52
CA GLY A 193 0.86 -6.69 -4.83
C GLY A 193 0.88 -7.40 -3.48
N THR A 194 -0.15 -7.22 -2.64
CA THR A 194 -0.25 -7.88 -1.34
C THR A 194 -0.28 -9.40 -1.44
N VAL A 195 -1.21 -9.97 -2.22
CA VAL A 195 -1.31 -11.44 -2.37
C VAL A 195 -0.06 -12.02 -3.04
N THR A 196 0.49 -11.35 -4.06
CA THR A 196 1.72 -11.79 -4.74
C THR A 196 2.92 -11.78 -3.79
N GLY A 197 3.12 -10.70 -3.05
CA GLY A 197 4.24 -10.57 -2.13
C GLY A 197 4.16 -11.55 -0.96
N LEU A 198 2.97 -11.74 -0.39
CA LEU A 198 2.74 -12.75 0.65
C LEU A 198 3.05 -14.17 0.14
N THR A 199 2.56 -14.52 -1.05
CA THR A 199 2.88 -15.83 -1.67
C THR A 199 4.38 -16.01 -1.86
N ARG A 200 5.08 -15.03 -2.45
CA ARG A 200 6.53 -15.12 -2.69
C ARG A 200 7.33 -15.21 -1.39
N GLY A 201 6.99 -14.40 -0.39
CA GLY A 201 7.70 -14.35 0.89
C GLY A 201 7.48 -15.62 1.71
N LEU A 202 6.23 -16.03 1.92
CA LEU A 202 5.89 -17.18 2.76
C LEU A 202 6.30 -18.50 2.12
N LYS A 203 6.15 -18.68 0.79
CA LYS A 203 6.58 -19.92 0.13
C LYS A 203 8.08 -20.15 0.13
N LYS A 204 8.91 -19.09 0.23
CA LYS A 204 10.35 -19.25 0.48
C LYS A 204 10.66 -19.86 1.85
N LYS A 205 9.76 -19.70 2.83
CA LYS A 205 9.92 -20.23 4.19
C LYS A 205 9.31 -21.61 4.35
N SER A 206 8.13 -21.83 3.78
CA SER A 206 7.45 -23.13 3.75
C SER A 206 6.55 -23.24 2.52
N GLN A 207 6.71 -24.32 1.74
CA GLN A 207 5.90 -24.58 0.55
C GLN A 207 4.45 -24.95 0.89
N ASP A 208 4.20 -25.41 2.12
CA ASP A 208 2.90 -25.89 2.59
C ASP A 208 1.91 -24.75 2.87
N VAL A 209 2.41 -23.50 3.00
CA VAL A 209 1.54 -22.34 3.20
C VAL A 209 0.63 -22.15 2.00
N PHE A 210 -0.68 -22.12 2.25
CA PHE A 210 -1.71 -21.88 1.25
C PHE A 210 -2.15 -20.41 1.27
N VAL A 211 -2.09 -19.74 0.11
CA VAL A 211 -2.47 -18.32 -0.01
C VAL A 211 -3.70 -18.18 -0.90
N VAL A 212 -4.75 -17.57 -0.36
CA VAL A 212 -6.04 -17.34 -1.00
C VAL A 212 -6.21 -15.87 -1.35
N GLY A 213 -6.33 -15.57 -2.64
CA GLY A 213 -6.72 -14.25 -3.12
C GLY A 213 -8.24 -14.08 -3.07
N VAL A 214 -8.71 -12.96 -2.52
CA VAL A 214 -10.15 -12.64 -2.43
C VAL A 214 -10.46 -11.45 -3.33
N GLY A 215 -11.32 -11.65 -4.33
CA GLY A 215 -11.78 -10.61 -5.26
C GLY A 215 -13.29 -10.36 -5.16
N PRO A 216 -13.77 -9.14 -5.45
CA PRO A 216 -15.20 -8.86 -5.48
C PRO A 216 -15.85 -9.39 -6.77
N VAL A 217 -17.12 -9.79 -6.69
CA VAL A 217 -17.94 -10.13 -7.87
C VAL A 217 -17.97 -8.94 -8.83
N GLY A 218 -17.76 -9.19 -10.13
CA GLY A 218 -17.71 -8.15 -11.17
C GLY A 218 -16.32 -7.53 -11.39
N SER A 219 -15.31 -7.93 -10.61
CA SER A 219 -13.91 -7.73 -10.98
C SER A 219 -13.55 -8.68 -12.14
N SER A 220 -12.85 -8.19 -13.16
CA SER A 220 -12.35 -8.98 -14.29
C SER A 220 -11.09 -9.79 -13.97
N LYS A 221 -10.85 -10.06 -12.68
CA LYS A 221 -9.73 -10.86 -12.17
C LYS A 221 -10.26 -12.11 -11.50
#